data_AF-A0A151CIK8-F1
#
_entry.id   AF-A0A151CIK8-F1
#
_cell.length_a   1.000
_cell.length_b   1.000
_cell.length_c   1.000
_cell.angle_alpha   90.00
_cell.angle_beta   90.00
_cell.angle_gamma   90.00
#
_symmetry.space_group_name_H-M   'P 1'
#
loop_
_entity.id
_entity.type
_entity.pdbx_description
1 polymer ?
#
loop_
_entity_poly.entity_id
_entity_poly.type
_entity_poly.pdbx_seq_one_letter_code
_entity_poly.pdbx_strand_id
1 'polypeptide(L)'
;MKKSVIVLFLGFQFLFAALPPQVQNEKDLKVMVAFIQSHPKVMATLRVIDLEKKVIRFGAGCKVIFHRKESLKPKGMVGPAAPLEFKRSTCLVE
;
A
#
# COMPACT_ATOMS: atom_id res chain seq x y z
N MET A 1 -10.57 -54.19 27.42
CA MET A 1 -10.50 -52.72 27.64
C MET A 1 -10.01 -52.08 26.34
N LYS A 2 -10.89 -51.43 25.57
CA LYS A 2 -10.51 -50.79 24.29
C LYS A 2 -10.05 -49.36 24.58
N LYS A 3 -8.78 -49.06 24.29
CA LYS A 3 -8.20 -47.71 24.43
C LYS A 3 -8.53 -46.93 23.15
N SER A 4 -9.47 -46.00 23.22
CA SER A 4 -9.74 -45.06 22.13
C SER A 4 -8.68 -43.96 22.15
N VAL A 5 -7.88 -43.87 21.09
CA VAL A 5 -6.93 -42.77 20.88
C VAL A 5 -7.67 -41.67 20.13
N ILE A 6 -7.88 -40.53 20.77
CA ILE A 6 -8.45 -39.33 20.15
C ILE A 6 -7.28 -38.52 19.58
N VAL A 7 -7.19 -38.46 18.25
CA VAL A 7 -6.21 -37.60 17.56
C VAL A 7 -6.86 -36.24 17.31
N LEU A 8 -6.35 -35.22 18.00
CA LEU A 8 -6.80 -33.84 17.86
C LEU A 8 -6.07 -33.18 16.68
N PHE A 9 -6.78 -32.98 15.56
CA PHE A 9 -6.27 -32.21 14.42
C PHE A 9 -6.39 -30.70 14.71
N LEU A 10 -5.28 -30.05 15.03
CA LEU A 10 -5.17 -28.59 15.14
C LEU A 10 -5.08 -27.98 13.73
N GLY A 11 -6.20 -27.47 13.21
CA GLY A 11 -6.23 -26.72 11.96
C GLY A 11 -5.60 -25.33 12.11
N PHE A 12 -4.53 -25.06 11.37
CA PHE A 12 -3.90 -23.72 11.30
C PHE A 12 -4.82 -22.76 10.53
N GLN A 13 -5.54 -21.90 11.25
CA GLN A 13 -6.31 -20.81 10.65
C GLN A 13 -5.36 -19.63 10.39
N PHE A 14 -4.96 -19.42 9.13
CA PHE A 14 -4.22 -18.22 8.74
C PHE A 14 -5.15 -16.99 8.82
N LEU A 15 -5.09 -16.27 9.94
CA LEU A 15 -5.74 -14.98 10.09
C LEU A 15 -4.95 -13.93 9.28
N PHE A 16 -5.51 -13.50 8.15
CA PHE A 16 -4.99 -12.34 7.42
C PHE A 16 -5.31 -11.07 8.21
N ALA A 17 -4.36 -10.62 9.04
CA ALA A 17 -4.50 -9.39 9.80
C ALA A 17 -4.19 -8.16 8.93
N ALA A 18 -4.92 -7.08 9.15
CA ALA A 18 -4.56 -5.77 8.64
C ALA A 18 -3.21 -5.35 9.24
N LEU A 19 -2.38 -4.66 8.46
CA LEU A 19 -1.14 -4.12 8.98
C LEU A 19 -1.43 -2.95 9.93
N PRO A 20 -0.60 -2.76 10.98
CA PRO A 20 -0.63 -1.54 11.77
C PRO A 20 -0.44 -0.31 10.89
N PRO A 21 -1.08 0.84 11.21
CA PRO A 21 -1.00 2.05 10.39
C PRO A 21 0.42 2.49 10.09
N GLN A 22 1.34 2.42 11.06
CA GLN A 22 2.75 2.76 10.86
C GLN A 22 3.40 1.92 9.75
N VAL A 23 3.19 0.60 9.78
CA VAL A 23 3.80 -0.33 8.81
C VAL A 23 3.21 -0.12 7.41
N GLN A 24 1.90 0.14 7.33
CA GLN A 24 1.26 0.43 6.05
C GLN A 24 1.75 1.77 5.46
N ASN A 25 1.81 2.82 6.29
CA ASN A 25 2.27 4.14 5.88
C ASN A 25 3.73 4.13 5.45
N GLU A 26 4.59 3.37 6.12
CA GLU A 26 5.99 3.20 5.71
C GLU A 26 6.10 2.58 4.31
N LYS A 27 5.32 1.53 4.02
CA LYS A 27 5.28 0.89 2.70
C LYS A 27 4.79 1.86 1.62
N ASP A 28 3.75 2.62 1.92
CA ASP A 28 3.19 3.60 1.00
C ASP A 28 4.17 4.74 0.72
N LEU A 29 4.84 5.24 1.76
CA LEU A 29 5.87 6.26 1.65
C LEU A 29 7.03 5.78 0.78
N LYS A 30 7.49 4.53 0.94
CA LYS A 30 8.53 3.95 0.09
C LYS A 30 8.16 3.98 -1.39
N VAL A 31 6.92 3.63 -1.73
CA VAL A 31 6.45 3.70 -3.14
C VAL A 31 6.47 5.14 -3.65
N MET A 32 5.95 6.09 -2.86
CA MET A 32 5.92 7.49 -3.27
C MET A 32 7.32 8.08 -3.41
N VAL A 33 8.24 7.76 -2.50
CA VAL A 33 9.65 8.19 -2.56
C VAL A 33 10.35 7.58 -3.77
N ALA A 34 10.15 6.29 -4.04
CA ALA A 34 10.71 5.64 -5.22
C ALA A 34 10.29 6.32 -6.52
N PHE A 35 9.02 6.73 -6.62
CA PHE A 35 8.53 7.52 -7.75
C PHE A 35 9.26 8.86 -7.87
N ILE A 36 9.49 9.57 -6.76
CA ILE A 36 10.20 10.86 -6.79
C ILE A 36 11.64 10.66 -7.27
N GLN A 37 12.32 9.62 -6.77
CA GLN A 37 13.71 9.30 -7.12
C GLN A 37 13.87 8.94 -8.60
N SER A 38 12.85 8.34 -9.22
CA SER A 38 12.90 7.97 -10.64
C SER A 38 12.53 9.10 -11.61
N HIS A 39 12.10 10.27 -11.12
CA HIS A 39 11.60 11.38 -11.94
C HIS A 39 12.32 12.69 -11.57
N PRO A 40 13.42 13.06 -12.26
CA PRO A 40 14.27 14.19 -11.90
C PRO A 40 13.53 15.51 -11.72
N LYS A 41 12.56 15.81 -12.59
CA LYS A 41 11.74 17.03 -12.48
C LYS A 41 10.86 17.06 -11.24
N VAL A 42 10.30 15.91 -10.86
CA VAL A 42 9.49 15.78 -9.64
C VAL A 42 10.38 15.98 -8.42
N MET A 43 11.58 15.39 -8.40
CA MET A 43 12.57 15.61 -7.34
C MET A 43 12.98 17.08 -7.23
N ALA A 44 13.34 17.71 -8.35
CA ALA A 44 13.82 19.09 -8.39
C ALA A 44 12.77 20.12 -7.92
N THR A 45 11.48 19.78 -8.00
CA THR A 45 10.38 20.71 -7.69
C THR A 45 9.41 20.15 -6.65
N LEU A 46 9.83 19.16 -5.87
CA LEU A 46 9.02 18.52 -4.83
C LEU A 46 8.57 19.56 -3.80
N ARG A 47 7.29 19.52 -3.43
CA ARG A 47 6.71 20.41 -2.41
C ARG A 47 6.10 19.65 -1.25
N VAL A 48 5.32 18.61 -1.53
CA VAL A 48 4.58 17.87 -0.50
C VAL A 48 4.47 16.40 -0.87
N ILE A 49 4.67 15.53 0.11
CA ILE A 49 4.25 14.12 0.08
C ILE A 49 3.07 13.98 1.06
N ASP A 50 1.89 13.64 0.54
CA ASP A 50 0.64 13.55 1.30
C ASP A 50 0.17 12.09 1.30
N LEU A 51 0.47 11.36 2.38
CA LEU A 51 0.18 9.92 2.50
C LEU A 51 -1.32 9.64 2.62
N GLU A 52 -2.05 10.51 3.31
CA GLU A 52 -3.50 10.36 3.52
C GLU A 52 -4.23 10.46 2.17
N LYS A 53 -3.90 11.50 1.38
CA LYS A 53 -4.49 11.69 0.05
C LYS A 53 -3.80 10.86 -1.03
N LYS A 54 -2.65 10.25 -0.72
CA LYS A 54 -1.81 9.47 -1.65
C LYS A 54 -1.40 10.34 -2.86
N VAL A 55 -0.93 11.55 -2.57
CA VAL A 55 -0.59 12.57 -3.57
C VAL A 55 0.80 13.13 -3.33
N ILE A 56 1.59 13.26 -4.40
CA ILE A 56 2.80 14.10 -4.41
C ILE A 56 2.43 15.42 -5.07
N ARG A 57 2.76 16.56 -4.44
CA ARG A 57 2.65 17.89 -5.06
C ARG A 57 4.04 18.36 -5.45
N PHE A 58 4.19 18.81 -6.69
CA PHE A 58 5.44 19.28 -7.26
C PHE A 58 5.19 20.45 -8.22
N GLY A 59 6.24 21.19 -8.58
CA GLY A 59 6.17 22.31 -9.51
C GLY A 59 5.10 23.36 -9.15
N ALA A 60 4.70 24.16 -10.12
CA ALA A 60 3.64 25.15 -9.97
C ALA A 60 2.24 24.49 -10.04
N GLY A 61 1.85 23.79 -8.97
CA GLY A 61 0.50 23.22 -8.83
C GLY A 61 0.31 21.81 -9.41
N CYS A 62 1.38 21.14 -9.82
CA CYS A 62 1.32 19.79 -10.36
C CYS A 62 1.14 18.74 -9.27
N LYS A 63 0.48 17.63 -9.62
CA LYS A 63 0.17 16.53 -8.71
C LYS A 63 0.41 15.18 -9.37
N VAL A 64 1.04 14.28 -8.64
CA VAL A 64 1.03 12.83 -8.92
C VAL A 64 0.04 12.19 -7.97
N ILE A 65 -0.86 11.36 -8.50
CA ILE A 65 -1.92 10.70 -7.74
C ILE A 65 -1.66 9.20 -7.77
N PHE A 66 -1.69 8.59 -6.58
CA PHE A 66 -1.58 7.14 -6.40
C PHE A 66 -2.93 6.57 -5.99
N HIS A 67 -3.13 5.30 -6.30
CA HIS A 67 -4.28 4.53 -5.83
C HIS A 67 -3.83 3.16 -5.35
N ARG A 68 -4.74 2.48 -4.64
CA ARG A 68 -4.52 1.09 -4.24
C ARG A 68 -4.77 0.21 -5.46
N LYS A 69 -3.84 -0.70 -5.74
CA LYS A 69 -4.06 -1.74 -6.74
C LYS A 69 -5.34 -2.50 -6.44
N GLU A 70 -6.12 -2.79 -7.47
CA GLU A 70 -7.34 -3.59 -7.30
C GLU A 70 -6.98 -4.99 -6.82
N SER A 71 -7.68 -5.44 -5.79
CA SER A 71 -7.51 -6.78 -5.23
C SER A 71 -8.88 -7.41 -5.04
N LEU A 72 -9.09 -8.59 -5.62
CA LEU A 72 -10.29 -9.40 -5.41
C LEU A 72 -10.22 -10.01 -4.01
N LYS A 73 -10.65 -9.26 -3.00
CA LYS A 73 -10.81 -9.77 -1.63
C LYS A 73 -12.27 -10.19 -1.43
N PRO A 74 -12.53 -11.40 -0.94
CA PRO A 74 -13.87 -11.79 -0.49
C PRO A 74 -14.43 -10.77 0.51
N LYS A 75 -15.74 -10.51 0.45
CA LYS A 75 -16.41 -9.61 1.42
C LYS A 75 -16.13 -10.11 2.85
N GLY A 76 -15.66 -9.23 3.72
CA GLY A 76 -15.35 -9.54 5.12
C GLY A 76 -13.90 -9.92 5.43
N MET A 77 -13.02 -10.09 4.43
CA MET A 77 -11.59 -10.34 4.69
C MET A 77 -10.82 -9.04 4.98
N VAL A 78 -10.29 -8.93 6.20
CA VAL A 78 -9.53 -7.76 6.71
C VAL A 78 -8.02 -7.94 6.56
N GLY A 79 -7.53 -8.23 5.36
CA GLY A 79 -6.09 -8.31 5.08
C GLY A 79 -5.42 -6.94 4.92
N PRO A 80 -4.08 -6.88 4.82
CA PRO A 80 -3.31 -5.65 4.58
C PRO A 80 -3.85 -4.84 3.41
N ALA A 81 -3.80 -3.51 3.47
CA ALA A 81 -4.22 -2.69 2.34
C ALA A 81 -3.36 -3.03 1.10
N ALA A 82 -3.98 -3.00 -0.08
CA ALA A 82 -3.24 -3.27 -1.31
C ALA A 82 -2.10 -2.26 -1.50
N PRO A 83 -1.01 -2.60 -2.21
CA PRO A 83 0.06 -1.65 -2.50
C PRO A 83 -0.46 -0.41 -3.24
N LEU A 84 0.25 0.70 -3.07
CA LEU A 84 0.03 1.87 -3.93
C LEU A 84 0.62 1.62 -5.32
N GLU A 85 -0.05 2.15 -6.33
CA GLU A 85 0.44 2.23 -7.70
C GLU A 85 0.18 3.62 -8.28
N PHE A 86 1.01 4.03 -9.24
CA PHE A 86 0.82 5.29 -9.96
C PHE A 86 -0.49 5.24 -10.74
N LYS A 87 -1.38 6.20 -10.51
CA LYS A 87 -2.63 6.32 -11.26
C LYS A 87 -2.47 7.27 -12.44
N ARG A 88 -2.04 8.50 -12.16
CA ARG A 88 -1.91 9.58 -13.14
C ARG A 88 -1.12 10.75 -12.56
N SER A 89 -0.64 11.62 -13.45
CA SER A 89 -0.13 12.95 -13.12
C SER A 89 -0.96 14.04 -13.80
N THR A 90 -1.00 15.24 -13.23
CA THR A 90 -1.61 16.42 -13.87
C THR A 90 -0.65 17.18 -14.77
N CYS A 91 0.63 16.83 -14.75
CA CYS A 91 1.70 17.46 -15.55
C CYS A 91 2.71 16.40 -16.01
N LEU A 92 3.58 16.75 -16.96
CA LEU A 92 4.73 15.91 -17.34
C LEU A 92 5.68 15.72 -16.15
N VAL A 93 6.04 14.46 -15.90
CA VAL A 93 6.88 14.02 -14.79
C VAL A 93 8.33 13.72 -15.19
N GLU A 94 8.60 13.64 -16.50
CA GLU A 94 9.96 13.60 -17.06
C GLU A 94 10.65 14.95 -16.92
#